data_AF-A0A959UCW6-F1
#
_entry.id   AF-A0A959UCW6-F1
#
_cell.length_a   1.000
_cell.length_b   1.000
_cell.length_c   1.000
_cell.angle_alpha   90.00
_cell.angle_beta   90.00
_cell.angle_gamma   90.00
#
_symmetry.space_group_name_H-M   'P 1'
#
loop_
_entity.id
_entity.type
_entity.pdbx_description
1 polymer ?
#
loop_
_entity_poly.entity_id
_entity_poly.type
_entity_poly.pdbx_seq_one_letter_code
_entity_poly.pdbx_strand_id
1 'polypeptide(L)'
;DKSKSYVDIAKHVDTHFTYKSNRNTTSTELKWVHVVISNAKRTLLGIYHKIKGKYLQLYLDEFCYKLNRRYFGNRLFERLTLAVAKSYW
;
A
#
# COMPACT_ATOMS: atom_id res chain seq x y z
N ASP A 1 -11.92 -10.07 -16.41
CA ASP A 1 -12.90 -9.22 -15.71
C ASP A 1 -13.48 -8.23 -16.72
N LYS A 2 -14.81 -8.01 -16.75
CA LYS A 2 -15.50 -7.11 -17.68
C LYS A 2 -15.92 -5.79 -17.00
N SER A 3 -15.38 -5.49 -15.82
CA SER A 3 -15.69 -4.26 -15.10
C SER A 3 -15.21 -3.01 -15.87
N LYS A 4 -16.14 -2.07 -16.10
CA LYS A 4 -15.83 -0.77 -16.72
C LYS A 4 -15.01 0.16 -15.83
N SER A 5 -14.92 -0.11 -14.53
CA SER A 5 -14.09 0.66 -13.58
C SER A 5 -12.64 0.20 -13.53
N TYR A 6 -12.32 -0.93 -14.18
CA TYR A 6 -10.95 -1.41 -14.26
C TYR A 6 -10.16 -0.50 -15.19
N VAL A 7 -9.49 0.48 -14.59
CA VAL A 7 -8.49 1.31 -15.25
C VAL A 7 -7.35 0.40 -15.69
N ASP A 8 -6.69 0.74 -16.78
CA ASP A 8 -5.58 0.01 -17.41
C ASP A 8 -4.31 -0.01 -16.50
N ILE A 9 -4.46 -0.63 -15.33
CA ILE A 9 -3.49 -0.75 -14.24
C ILE A 9 -2.27 -1.54 -14.71
N ALA A 10 -2.43 -2.41 -15.71
CA ALA A 10 -1.33 -3.13 -16.36
C ALA A 10 -0.21 -2.21 -16.86
N LYS A 11 -0.51 -0.93 -17.15
CA LYS A 11 0.51 0.07 -17.52
C LYS A 11 1.39 0.55 -16.35
N HIS A 12 0.99 0.26 -15.12
CA HIS A 12 1.57 0.80 -13.89
C HIS A 12 2.11 -0.28 -12.95
N VAL A 13 1.82 -1.56 -13.21
CA VAL A 13 2.27 -2.69 -12.40
C VAL A 13 2.91 -3.75 -13.31
N ASP A 14 4.02 -4.32 -12.85
CA ASP A 14 4.79 -5.31 -13.61
C ASP A 14 4.09 -6.69 -13.67
N THR A 15 3.39 -7.05 -12.59
CA THR A 15 2.70 -8.35 -12.50
C THR A 15 1.34 -8.20 -11.83
N HIS A 16 0.33 -8.90 -12.37
CA HIS A 16 -1.01 -8.99 -11.80
C HIS A 16 -1.29 -10.40 -11.28
N PHE A 17 -1.37 -10.56 -9.96
CA PHE A 17 -1.79 -11.81 -9.34
C PHE A 17 -3.31 -11.87 -9.25
N THR A 18 -3.91 -12.87 -9.90
CA THR A 18 -5.35 -13.10 -9.81
C THR A 18 -5.63 -14.15 -8.75
N TYR A 19 -6.50 -13.83 -7.79
CA TYR A 19 -6.94 -14.74 -6.75
C TYR A 19 -8.46 -14.89 -6.79
N LYS A 20 -8.95 -16.14 -6.79
CA LYS A 20 -10.38 -16.43 -6.72
C LYS A 20 -10.77 -16.68 -5.27
N SER A 21 -11.47 -15.73 -4.65
CA SER A 21 -11.97 -15.92 -3.30
C SER A 21 -13.18 -16.87 -3.27
N ASN A 22 -13.35 -17.54 -2.13
CA ASN A 22 -14.55 -18.28 -1.73
C ASN A 22 -15.33 -17.49 -0.67
N ARG A 23 -16.45 -18.04 -0.17
CA ARG A 23 -17.31 -17.33 0.81
C ARG A 23 -16.57 -16.94 2.09
N ASN A 24 -15.69 -17.82 2.56
CA ASN A 24 -14.99 -17.63 3.83
C ASN A 24 -13.83 -16.63 3.69
N THR A 25 -12.99 -16.80 2.66
CA THR A 25 -11.88 -15.88 2.32
C THR A 25 -12.38 -14.49 1.95
N THR A 26 -13.55 -14.37 1.31
CA THR A 26 -14.19 -13.08 1.07
C THR A 26 -14.51 -12.34 2.38
N SER A 27 -15.06 -13.03 3.38
CA SER A 27 -15.43 -12.40 4.65
C SER A 27 -14.20 -11.93 5.44
N THR A 28 -13.08 -12.63 5.32
CA THR A 28 -11.86 -12.36 6.10
C THR A 28 -10.86 -11.49 5.35
N GLU A 29 -10.43 -11.89 4.16
CA GLU A 29 -9.33 -11.27 3.41
C GLU A 29 -9.80 -9.99 2.70
N LEU A 30 -10.91 -10.04 1.96
CA LEU A 30 -11.42 -8.85 1.26
C LEU A 30 -11.76 -7.73 2.25
N LYS A 31 -12.24 -8.08 3.45
CA LYS A 31 -12.45 -7.09 4.53
C LYS A 31 -11.17 -6.30 4.82
N TRP A 32 -10.04 -6.97 5.00
CA TRP A 32 -8.76 -6.29 5.24
C TRP A 32 -8.28 -5.52 4.02
N VAL A 33 -8.45 -6.06 2.81
CA VAL A 33 -8.13 -5.34 1.55
C VAL A 33 -8.91 -4.02 1.49
N HIS A 34 -10.22 -4.03 1.76
CA HIS A 34 -11.04 -2.81 1.79
C HIS A 34 -10.57 -1.81 2.84
N VAL A 35 -10.20 -2.26 4.04
CA VAL A 35 -9.64 -1.40 5.09
C VAL A 35 -8.32 -0.77 4.65
N VAL A 36 -7.40 -1.57 4.09
CA VAL A 36 -6.10 -1.10 3.62
C VAL A 36 -6.26 -0.08 2.49
N ILE A 37 -7.11 -0.34 1.50
CA ILE A 37 -7.42 0.60 0.42
C ILE A 37 -8.01 1.90 0.95
N SER A 38 -8.94 1.82 1.91
CA SER A 38 -9.57 2.99 2.51
C SER A 38 -8.55 3.85 3.28
N ASN A 39 -7.65 3.21 4.02
CA ASN A 39 -6.57 3.88 4.73
C ASN A 39 -5.57 4.50 3.76
N ALA A 40 -5.16 3.78 2.71
CA ALA A 40 -4.25 4.30 1.69
C ALA A 40 -4.81 5.56 1.03
N LYS A 41 -6.09 5.54 0.63
CA LYS A 41 -6.76 6.72 0.06
C LYS A 41 -6.75 7.90 1.03
N ARG A 42 -7.08 7.68 2.31
CA ARG A 42 -7.09 8.74 3.33
C ARG A 42 -5.69 9.32 3.56
N THR A 43 -4.66 8.47 3.65
CA THR A 43 -3.27 8.91 3.78
C THR A 43 -2.83 9.72 2.57
N LEU A 44 -3.11 9.21 1.37
CA LEU A 44 -2.70 9.84 0.13
C LEU A 44 -3.34 11.22 -0.07
N LEU A 45 -4.64 11.34 0.20
CA LEU A 45 -5.38 12.60 0.09
C LEU A 45 -5.11 13.57 1.24
N GLY A 46 -4.77 13.07 2.42
CA GLY A 46 -4.55 13.89 3.62
C GLY A 46 -3.15 14.46 3.75
N ILE A 47 -2.12 13.70 3.34
CA ILE A 47 -0.71 14.09 3.50
C ILE A 47 -0.19 14.84 2.27
N TYR A 48 -0.59 14.41 1.06
CA TYR A 48 -0.01 14.94 -0.16
C TYR A 48 -0.97 15.92 -0.84
N HIS A 49 -0.51 17.16 -1.04
CA HIS A 49 -1.28 18.17 -1.78
C HIS A 49 -1.47 17.82 -3.27
N LYS A 50 -0.55 17.05 -3.86
CA LYS A 50 -0.64 16.58 -5.25
C LYS A 50 0.09 15.25 -5.42
N ILE A 51 -0.63 14.24 -5.89
CA ILE A 51 -0.07 12.93 -6.21
C ILE A 51 0.38 12.95 -7.68
N LYS A 52 1.62 12.54 -7.94
CA LYS A 52 2.15 12.37 -9.30
C LYS A 52 2.42 10.89 -9.57
N GLY A 53 1.96 10.37 -10.71
CA GLY A 53 2.11 8.95 -11.07
C GLY A 53 3.56 8.45 -11.03
N LYS A 54 4.53 9.30 -11.40
CA LYS A 54 5.96 8.96 -11.34
C LYS A 54 6.51 8.61 -9.94
N TYR A 55 5.79 8.96 -8.87
CA TYR A 55 6.17 8.67 -7.49
C TYR A 55 5.22 7.67 -6.82
N LEU A 56 4.33 7.02 -7.58
CA LEU A 56 3.30 6.12 -7.04
C LEU A 56 3.90 5.02 -6.16
N GLN A 57 4.98 4.39 -6.62
CA GLN A 57 5.66 3.35 -5.85
C GLN A 57 6.18 3.89 -4.51
N LEU A 58 6.84 5.06 -4.50
CA LEU A 58 7.35 5.67 -3.27
C LEU A 58 6.23 5.98 -2.27
N TYR A 59 5.09 6.48 -2.74
CA TYR A 59 3.94 6.74 -1.86
C TYR A 59 3.38 5.45 -1.25
N LEU A 60 3.33 4.36 -2.03
CA LEU A 60 2.88 3.06 -1.56
C LEU A 60 3.89 2.41 -0.61
N ASP A 61 5.18 2.53 -0.88
CA ASP A 61 6.25 2.03 -0.01
C ASP A 61 6.22 2.73 1.35
N GLU A 62 6.07 4.05 1.37
CA GLU A 62 5.91 4.82 2.60
C GLU A 62 4.64 4.41 3.36
N PHE A 63 3.51 4.26 2.66
CA PHE A 63 2.27 3.81 3.27
C PHE A 63 2.42 2.43 3.91
N CYS A 64 2.98 1.46 3.19
CA CYS A 64 3.25 0.11 3.68
C CYS A 64 4.19 0.13 4.89
N TYR A 65 5.26 0.93 4.82
CA TYR A 65 6.22 1.08 5.92
C TYR A 65 5.53 1.59 7.19
N LYS A 66 4.73 2.65 7.08
CA LYS A 66 3.96 3.24 8.18
C LYS A 66 2.87 2.31 8.71
N LEU A 67 2.08 1.70 7.83
CA LEU A 67 0.96 0.84 8.23
C LEU A 67 1.42 -0.40 9.00
N ASN A 68 2.52 -1.03 8.55
CA ASN A 68 3.09 -2.22 9.18
C ASN A 68 3.80 -1.90 10.50
N ARG A 69 4.18 -0.64 10.74
CA ARG A 69 4.88 -0.18 11.95
C ARG A 69 4.08 0.85 12.75
N ARG A 70 2.76 0.91 12.55
CA ARG A 70 1.89 1.97 13.11
C ARG A 70 1.91 2.11 14.63
N TYR A 71 2.33 1.07 15.34
CA TYR A 71 2.43 1.08 16.81
C TYR A 71 3.81 1.48 17.34
N PHE A 72 4.74 1.89 16.47
CA PHE A 72 6.09 2.24 16.89
C PHE A 72 6.22 3.68 17.40
N GLY A 73 5.19 4.52 17.17
CA GLY A 73 5.18 5.92 17.58
C GLY A 73 6.41 6.67 17.08
N ASN A 74 7.08 7.38 17.98
CA ASN A 74 8.24 8.22 17.65
C ASN A 74 9.48 7.44 17.21
N ARG A 75 9.51 6.10 17.42
CA ARG A 75 10.64 5.24 17.01
C ARG A 75 10.64 4.91 15.52
N LEU A 76 9.63 5.36 14.77
CA LEU A 76 9.50 5.04 13.36
C LEU A 76 10.70 5.54 12.55
N PHE A 77 11.14 6.78 12.78
CA PHE A 77 12.29 7.38 12.10
C PHE A 77 13.61 6.67 12.44
N GLU A 78 13.85 6.41 13.73
CA GLU A 78 15.04 5.70 14.20
C GLU A 78 15.16 4.31 13.55
N ARG A 79 14.05 3.58 13.46
CA ARG A 79 14.05 2.26 12.83
C ARG A 79 14.28 2.29 11.32
N LEU A 80 13.81 3.33 10.63
CA LEU A 80 14.13 3.52 9.23
C LEU A 80 15.65 3.73 9.07
N THR A 81 16.21 4.59 9.92
CA THR A 81 17.65 4.91 9.94
C THR A 81 18.49 3.64 10.19
N LEU A 82 18.12 2.83 11.18
CA LEU A 82 18.77 1.55 11.47
C LEU A 82 18.68 0.56 10.29
N ALA A 83 17.53 0.49 9.62
CA ALA A 83 17.37 -0.40 8.47
C ALA A 83 18.27 0.00 7.29
N VAL A 84 18.36 1.30 7.00
CA VAL A 84 19.22 1.85 5.94
C VAL A 84 20.70 1.72 6.29
N ALA A 85 21.08 1.94 7.56
CA ALA A 85 22.46 1.78 8.00
C ALA A 85 22.91 0.32 7.99
N LYS A 86 22.00 -0.62 8.30
CA LYS A 86 22.31 -2.05 8.35
C LYS A 86 22.32 -2.71 6.96
N SER A 87 21.62 -2.17 5.97
CA SER A 87 21.51 -2.77 4.63
C SER A 87 22.79 -2.70 3.78
N TYR A 88 23.92 -2.27 4.34
CA TYR A 88 25.22 -2.15 3.66
C TYR A 88 26.21 -3.30 3.96
N TRP A 89 25.72 -4.47 4.39
CA TRP A 89 26.53 -5.68 4.57
C TRP A 89 25.82 -6.91 4.03
#